data_AF-A0A921JX12-F1
#
_entry.id   AF-A0A921JX12-F1
#
_cell.length_a   1.000
_cell.length_b   1.000
_cell.length_c   1.000
_cell.angle_alpha   90.00
_cell.angle_beta   90.00
_cell.angle_gamma   90.00
#
_symmetry.space_group_name_H-M   'P 1'
#
loop_
_entity.id
_entity.type
_entity.pdbx_description
1 polymer ?
#
loop_
_entity_poly.entity_id
_entity_poly.type
_entity_poly.pdbx_seq_one_letter_code
_entity_poly.pdbx_strand_id
1 'polypeptide(L)'
;LANAMLLTHVVGYNAAHDQTACAKYAQAARKAGLAANGMGDRVAVRRLISHIHQMMVQMDCPQTLQAFGVDLKVAVDMTETVVANAKLDATFPGNPVVPTDDDLAKLYQQIIK
;
A
#
# COMPACT_ATOMS: atom_id res chain seq x y z
N LEU A 1 4.50 2.90 11.71
CA LEU A 1 5.27 1.78 11.11
C LEU A 1 4.41 0.92 10.20
N ALA A 2 3.26 0.39 10.67
CA ALA A 2 2.33 -0.37 9.82
C ALA A 2 1.92 0.34 8.51
N ASN A 3 1.62 1.64 8.58
CA ASN A 3 1.28 2.41 7.37
C ASN A 3 2.40 2.41 6.33
N ALA A 4 3.68 2.43 6.75
CA ALA A 4 4.80 2.40 5.82
C ALA A 4 4.83 1.06 5.06
N MET A 5 4.72 -0.05 5.80
CA MET A 5 4.67 -1.41 5.23
C MET A 5 3.54 -1.55 4.20
N LEU A 6 2.34 -1.02 4.48
CA LEU A 6 1.16 -1.18 3.62
C LEU A 6 1.09 -0.18 2.47
N LEU A 7 1.69 1.01 2.59
CA LEU A 7 1.43 2.13 1.67
C LEU A 7 1.74 1.78 0.21
N THR A 8 2.86 1.11 -0.05
CA THR A 8 3.27 0.70 -1.40
C THR A 8 2.27 -0.28 -2.02
N HIS A 9 1.73 -1.19 -1.21
CA HIS A 9 0.75 -2.19 -1.63
C HIS A 9 -0.62 -1.57 -1.89
N VAL A 10 -1.10 -0.71 -0.99
CA VAL A 10 -2.40 -0.02 -1.12
C VAL A 10 -2.41 0.93 -2.31
N VAL A 11 -1.34 1.70 -2.53
CA VAL A 11 -1.22 2.57 -3.73
C VAL A 11 -1.24 1.74 -5.01
N GLY A 12 -0.54 0.60 -5.02
CA GLY A 12 -0.55 -0.33 -6.15
C GLY A 12 -1.94 -0.91 -6.43
N TYR A 13 -2.64 -1.35 -5.37
CA TYR A 13 -4.00 -1.87 -5.46
C TYR A 13 -4.99 -0.82 -5.97
N ASN A 14 -5.04 0.35 -5.33
CA ASN A 14 -5.94 1.43 -5.71
C ASN A 14 -5.70 1.88 -7.17
N ALA A 15 -4.44 2.02 -7.58
CA ALA A 15 -4.10 2.43 -8.95
C ALA A 15 -4.43 1.37 -10.02
N ALA A 16 -4.51 0.10 -9.64
CA ALA A 16 -4.89 -0.98 -10.55
C ALA A 16 -6.41 -1.09 -10.74
N HIS A 17 -7.19 -0.70 -9.73
CA HIS A 17 -8.65 -0.88 -9.70
C HIS A 17 -9.44 0.42 -9.92
N ASP A 18 -8.83 1.60 -9.78
CA ASP A 18 -9.45 2.89 -10.10
C ASP A 18 -8.53 3.77 -10.97
N GLN A 19 -9.04 4.14 -12.15
CA GLN A 19 -8.31 4.99 -13.09
C GLN A 19 -8.12 6.41 -12.54
N THR A 20 -9.08 6.91 -11.75
CA THR A 20 -8.99 8.25 -11.16
C THR A 20 -7.87 8.30 -10.12
N ALA A 21 -7.78 7.30 -9.25
CA ALA A 21 -6.71 7.12 -8.28
C ALA A 21 -5.36 6.99 -8.99
N CYS A 22 -5.28 6.18 -10.05
CA CYS A 22 -4.08 6.04 -10.87
C CYS A 22 -3.58 7.38 -11.41
N ALA A 23 -4.46 8.18 -12.00
CA ALA A 23 -4.13 9.51 -12.52
C ALA A 23 -3.69 10.49 -11.41
N LYS A 24 -4.35 10.45 -10.24
CA LYS A 24 -3.98 11.27 -9.08
C LYS A 24 -2.60 10.91 -8.53
N TYR A 25 -2.29 9.62 -8.39
CA TYR A 25 -0.96 9.15 -7.96
C TYR A 25 0.12 9.48 -9.00
N ALA A 26 -0.18 9.34 -10.29
CA ALA A 26 0.73 9.75 -11.36
C ALA A 26 1.00 11.26 -11.33
N GLN A 27 -0.02 12.09 -11.09
CA GLN A 27 0.15 13.53 -10.92
C GLN A 27 0.99 13.85 -9.68
N ALA A 28 0.79 13.16 -8.56
CA ALA A 28 1.62 13.31 -7.37
C ALA A 28 3.09 12.97 -7.66
N ALA A 29 3.34 11.86 -8.38
CA ALA A 29 4.68 11.46 -8.80
C ALA A 29 5.36 12.54 -9.67
N ARG A 30 4.62 13.15 -10.61
CA ARG A 30 5.13 14.23 -11.46
C ARG A 30 5.44 15.49 -10.65
N LYS A 31 4.52 15.91 -9.77
CA LYS A 31 4.71 17.07 -8.89
C LYS A 31 5.89 16.90 -7.93
N ALA A 32 6.14 15.67 -7.49
CA ALA A 32 7.30 15.33 -6.67
C ALA A 32 8.61 15.20 -7.48
N GLY A 33 8.60 15.41 -8.80
CA GLY A 33 9.77 15.27 -9.66
C GLY A 33 10.21 13.83 -9.92
N LEU A 34 9.38 12.84 -9.56
CA LEU A 34 9.69 11.41 -9.70
C LEU A 34 9.36 10.86 -11.09
N ALA A 35 8.50 11.55 -11.84
CA ALA A 35 8.09 11.18 -13.19
C ALA A 35 7.99 12.40 -14.11
N ALA A 36 8.35 12.23 -15.38
CA ALA A 36 8.18 13.27 -16.40
C ALA A 36 6.72 13.43 -16.83
N ASN A 37 6.34 14.60 -17.34
CA ASN A 37 4.97 14.88 -17.77
C ASN A 37 4.48 13.96 -18.91
N GLY A 38 5.35 13.59 -19.84
CA GLY A 38 5.02 12.67 -20.94
C GLY A 38 5.02 11.19 -20.56
N MET A 39 5.35 10.84 -19.32
CA MET A 39 5.38 9.44 -18.85
C MET A 39 3.96 8.94 -18.59
N GLY A 40 3.61 7.74 -19.06
CA GLY A 40 2.29 7.14 -18.82
C GLY A 40 2.00 6.92 -17.34
N ASP A 41 0.73 7.06 -16.93
CA ASP A 41 0.32 7.07 -15.53
C ASP A 41 0.76 5.83 -14.76
N ARG A 42 0.56 4.63 -15.34
CA ARG A 42 1.00 3.36 -14.71
C ARG A 42 2.51 3.33 -14.44
N VAL A 43 3.32 3.91 -15.33
CA VAL A 43 4.78 3.98 -15.17
C VAL A 43 5.14 5.01 -14.08
N ALA A 44 4.46 6.16 -14.07
CA ALA A 44 4.64 7.18 -13.04
C ALA A 44 4.29 6.64 -11.63
N VAL A 45 3.20 5.89 -11.49
CA VAL A 45 2.81 5.24 -10.23
C VAL A 45 3.86 4.22 -9.78
N ARG A 46 4.39 3.38 -10.69
CA ARG A 46 5.46 2.44 -10.36
C ARG A 46 6.72 3.14 -9.84
N ARG A 47 7.08 4.29 -10.42
CA ARG A 47 8.20 5.11 -9.93
C ARG A 47 7.92 5.68 -8.54
N LEU A 48 6.71 6.16 -8.28
CA LEU A 48 6.30 6.61 -6.95
C LEU A 48 6.44 5.50 -5.91
N ILE A 49 5.88 4.31 -6.19
CA ILE A 49 5.99 3.15 -5.30
C ILE A 49 7.45 2.78 -5.03
N SER A 50 8.27 2.75 -6.09
CA SER A 50 9.71 2.44 -5.97
C SER A 50 10.45 3.47 -5.10
N HIS A 51 10.11 4.76 -5.23
CA HIS A 51 10.71 5.81 -4.44
C HIS A 51 10.30 5.74 -2.97
N ILE A 52 9.01 5.50 -2.69
CA ILE A 52 8.52 5.27 -1.32
C ILE A 52 9.27 4.08 -0.69
N HIS A 53 9.44 3.00 -1.43
CA HIS A 53 10.21 1.84 -0.98
C HIS A 53 11.67 2.19 -0.66
N GLN A 54 12.34 2.95 -1.52
CA GLN A 54 13.71 3.42 -1.26
C GLN A 54 13.79 4.28 0.00
N MET A 55 12.84 5.18 0.21
CA MET A 55 12.78 6.01 1.42
C MET A 55 12.59 5.15 2.67
N MET A 56 11.72 4.12 2.63
CA MET A 56 11.55 3.20 3.76
C MET A 56 12.86 2.50 4.14
N VAL A 57 13.63 2.03 3.16
CA VAL A 57 14.95 1.41 3.40
C VAL A 57 15.93 2.42 4.00
N GLN A 58 15.99 3.63 3.46
CA GLN A 58 16.89 4.67 3.96
C GLN A 58 16.59 5.11 5.39
N MET A 59 15.31 5.05 5.79
CA MET A 59 14.85 5.39 7.13
C MET A 59 14.85 4.20 8.09
N ASP A 60 15.45 3.07 7.69
CA ASP A 60 15.49 1.82 8.48
C ASP A 60 14.10 1.37 8.95
N CYS A 61 13.08 1.60 8.10
CA CYS A 61 11.73 1.19 8.40
C CYS A 61 11.59 -0.31 8.10
N PRO A 62 11.07 -1.11 9.06
CA PRO A 62 10.74 -2.50 8.82
C PRO A 62 9.70 -2.60 7.71
N GLN A 63 9.99 -3.45 6.74
CA GLN A 63 9.17 -3.60 5.53
C GLN A 63 8.05 -4.62 5.73
N THR A 64 8.17 -5.46 6.75
CA THR A 64 7.31 -6.61 6.99
C THR A 64 7.05 -6.74 8.49
N LEU A 65 5.96 -7.40 8.86
CA LEU A 65 5.60 -7.69 10.25
C LEU A 65 6.67 -8.58 10.90
N GLN A 66 7.24 -9.52 10.14
CA GLN A 66 8.38 -10.32 10.61
C GLN A 66 9.59 -9.45 10.92
N ALA A 67 9.97 -8.54 10.01
CA ALA A 67 11.08 -7.60 10.24
C ALA A 67 10.82 -6.65 11.41
N PHE A 68 9.55 -6.38 11.74
CA PHE A 68 9.15 -5.62 12.92
C PHE A 68 9.18 -6.45 14.22
N GLY A 69 9.28 -7.78 14.14
CA GLY A 69 9.33 -8.68 15.29
C GLY A 69 8.01 -9.38 15.64
N VAL A 70 7.03 -9.35 14.73
CA VAL A 70 5.78 -10.12 14.89
C VAL A 70 6.01 -11.56 14.47
N ASP A 71 5.56 -12.50 15.30
CA ASP A 71 5.58 -13.91 14.97
C ASP A 71 4.69 -14.21 13.76
N LEU A 72 5.22 -14.95 12.78
CA LEU A 72 4.52 -15.25 11.53
C LEU A 72 3.22 -16.01 11.75
N LYS A 73 3.20 -16.94 12.71
CA LYS A 73 2.01 -17.73 13.01
C LYS A 73 0.94 -16.84 13.64
N VAL A 74 1.32 -15.97 14.58
CA VAL A 74 0.41 -14.97 15.15
C VAL A 74 -0.12 -14.03 14.07
N ALA A 75 0.74 -13.53 13.18
CA ALA A 75 0.34 -12.63 12.11
C ALA A 75 -0.70 -13.29 11.18
N VAL A 76 -0.47 -14.55 10.79
CA VAL A 76 -1.40 -15.33 9.96
C VAL A 76 -2.71 -15.60 10.69
N ASP A 77 -2.66 -16.10 11.93
CA ASP A 77 -3.82 -16.43 12.75
C ASP A 77 -4.72 -15.19 12.99
N MET A 78 -4.13 -13.98 13.00
CA MET A 78 -4.84 -12.70 13.18
C MET A 78 -5.45 -12.11 11.89
N THR A 79 -5.23 -12.71 10.72
CA THR A 79 -5.65 -12.15 9.42
C THR A 79 -7.13 -11.79 9.39
N GLU A 80 -8.01 -12.71 9.79
CA GLU A 80 -9.46 -12.48 9.78
C GLU A 80 -9.88 -11.33 10.70
N THR A 81 -9.27 -11.24 11.87
CA THR A 81 -9.53 -10.16 12.84
C THR A 81 -9.09 -8.81 12.28
N VAL A 82 -7.92 -8.75 11.63
CA VAL A 82 -7.42 -7.52 11.00
C VAL A 82 -8.35 -7.07 9.88
N VAL A 83 -8.82 -8.00 9.03
CA VAL A 83 -9.76 -7.70 7.95
C VAL A 83 -11.09 -7.18 8.49
N ALA A 84 -11.66 -7.83 9.50
CA ALA A 84 -12.91 -7.41 10.12
C ALA A 84 -12.78 -6.00 10.74
N ASN A 85 -11.70 -5.75 11.46
CA ASN A 85 -11.45 -4.46 12.10
C ASN A 85 -11.16 -3.34 11.08
N ALA A 86 -10.48 -3.64 9.97
CA ALA A 86 -10.21 -2.66 8.91
C ALA A 86 -11.50 -2.06 8.33
N LYS A 87 -12.57 -2.86 8.24
CA LYS A 87 -13.88 -2.40 7.73
C LYS A 87 -14.66 -1.53 8.72
N LEU A 88 -14.36 -1.67 10.01
CA LEU A 88 -14.94 -0.85 11.08
C LEU A 88 -14.21 0.47 11.26
N ASP A 89 -13.05 0.64 10.61
CA ASP A 89 -12.26 1.85 10.68
C ASP A 89 -12.96 3.02 9.98
N ALA A 90 -12.97 4.19 10.63
CA ALA A 90 -13.63 5.38 10.12
C ALA A 90 -13.01 5.91 8.81
N THR A 91 -11.78 5.51 8.48
CA THR A 91 -11.08 5.89 7.25
C THR A 91 -11.43 4.99 6.06
N PHE A 92 -12.01 3.80 6.29
CA PHE A 92 -12.35 2.83 5.25
C PHE A 92 -13.28 3.40 4.15
N PRO A 93 -14.37 4.14 4.47
CA PRO A 93 -15.26 4.71 3.46
C PRO A 93 -14.59 5.75 2.55
N GLY A 94 -13.45 6.31 2.96
CA GLY A 94 -12.70 7.30 2.20
C GLY A 94 -11.75 6.72 1.14
N ASN A 95 -11.56 5.40 1.10
CA ASN A 95 -10.67 4.77 0.13
C ASN A 95 -11.31 4.81 -1.28
N PRO A 96 -10.57 5.20 -2.35
CA PRO A 96 -11.14 5.33 -3.69
C PRO A 96 -11.67 4.02 -4.29
N VAL A 97 -11.21 2.88 -3.76
CA VAL A 97 -11.68 1.55 -4.10
C VAL A 97 -12.22 0.92 -2.83
N VAL A 98 -13.39 0.31 -2.84
CA VAL A 98 -13.88 -0.45 -1.69
C VAL A 98 -13.36 -1.89 -1.84
N PRO A 99 -12.33 -2.30 -1.07
CA PRO A 99 -11.77 -3.63 -1.20
C PRO A 99 -12.72 -4.69 -0.64
N THR A 100 -12.66 -5.89 -1.21
CA THR A 100 -13.31 -7.08 -0.63
C THR A 100 -12.51 -7.62 0.56
N ASP A 101 -13.12 -8.50 1.35
CA ASP A 101 -12.44 -9.16 2.48
C ASP A 101 -11.21 -9.95 2.00
N ASP A 102 -11.31 -10.60 0.83
CA ASP A 102 -10.20 -11.28 0.17
C ASP A 102 -9.09 -10.33 -0.27
N ASP A 103 -9.43 -9.13 -0.75
CA ASP A 103 -8.44 -8.12 -1.14
C ASP A 103 -7.68 -7.60 0.08
N LEU A 104 -8.39 -7.33 1.18
CA LEU A 104 -7.79 -6.91 2.44
C LEU A 104 -6.87 -8.00 3.00
N ALA A 105 -7.31 -9.26 2.97
CA ALA A 105 -6.49 -10.40 3.39
C ALA A 105 -5.21 -10.51 2.54
N LYS A 106 -5.32 -10.39 1.21
CA LYS A 106 -4.16 -10.41 0.31
C LYS A 106 -3.19 -9.26 0.57
N LEU A 107 -3.70 -8.03 0.78
CA LEU A 107 -2.90 -6.85 1.10
C LEU A 107 -2.16 -7.03 2.43
N TYR A 108 -2.84 -7.55 3.45
CA TYR A 108 -2.22 -7.85 4.73
C TYR A 108 -1.16 -8.95 4.62
N GLN A 109 -1.44 -10.02 3.87
CA GLN A 109 -0.49 -11.11 3.63
C GLN A 109 0.79 -10.65 2.92
N GLN A 110 0.73 -9.60 2.10
CA GLN A 110 1.92 -9.04 1.44
C GLN A 110 2.95 -8.46 2.41
N ILE A 111 2.54 -8.10 3.63
CA ILE A 111 3.44 -7.53 4.64
C ILE A 111 3.77 -8.51 5.77
N ILE A 112 3.27 -9.75 5.75
CA ILE A 112 3.55 -10.72 6.81
C ILE A 112 5.03 -11.18 6.78
N LYS A 113 5.61 -11.35 5.58
CA LYS A 113 6.91 -12.00 5.34
C LYS A 113 7.95 -10.98 4.96
#